data_AF-A0A955WY56-F1
#
_entry.id   AF-A0A955WY56-F1
#
_cell.length_a   1.000
_cell.length_b   1.000
_cell.length_c   1.000
_cell.angle_alpha   90.00
_cell.angle_beta   90.00
_cell.angle_gamma   90.00
#
_symmetry.space_group_name_H-M   'P 1'
#
loop_
_entity.id
_entity.type
_entity.pdbx_description
1 polymer ?
#
loop_
_entity_poly.entity_id
_entity_poly.type
_entity_poly.pdbx_seq_one_letter_code
_entity_poly.pdbx_strand_id
1 'polypeptide(L)'
;MIPALLWLVGALAAPPAPPTPAAAPEAAYAAALIERAEGAGLADDPQWWALLHYRQGTFGPYSEADGRGFFFAAEGHRDPHAELAATLRALFRPAVAPPRDPQAIPPPAQRHPQCNFPARFAWLNARLGFDPARLPRQPCPGYDRWRHALGATGATLVFADAYLNSPASMYGHTFLRLDQGRQGSPLLSYAVNFSAAAANTGGLLYAVLGLTGGFDGYYSTTPYYMKVQEYSNVESRDLWEYRLALAPAELERLVAHAWELGSTTFDYYFFDEN
;
A
#
# COMPACT_ATOMS: atom_id res chain seq x y z
N MET A 1 -21.40 -28.15 -81.17
CA MET A 1 -20.86 -26.95 -80.50
C MET A 1 -21.43 -26.89 -79.08
N ILE A 2 -20.56 -26.56 -78.12
CA ILE A 2 -20.78 -26.37 -76.66
C ILE A 2 -20.79 -27.66 -75.81
N PRO A 3 -19.71 -27.97 -75.04
CA PRO A 3 -19.73 -29.00 -74.01
C PRO A 3 -20.19 -28.43 -72.65
N ALA A 4 -20.94 -29.23 -71.90
CA ALA A 4 -21.39 -28.91 -70.54
C ALA A 4 -20.29 -29.25 -69.52
N LEU A 5 -19.80 -28.26 -68.78
CA LEU A 5 -18.92 -28.46 -67.61
C LEU A 5 -19.80 -28.68 -66.36
N LEU A 6 -19.77 -29.89 -65.82
CA LEU A 6 -20.23 -30.18 -64.46
C LEU A 6 -19.17 -29.71 -63.46
N TRP A 7 -19.52 -28.71 -62.63
CA TRP A 7 -18.72 -28.32 -61.47
C TRP A 7 -19.17 -29.14 -60.25
N LEU A 8 -18.32 -30.06 -59.80
CA LEU A 8 -18.42 -30.71 -58.51
C LEU A 8 -18.03 -29.69 -57.42
N VAL A 9 -19.03 -29.18 -56.69
CA VAL A 9 -18.80 -28.41 -55.47
C VAL A 9 -18.51 -29.40 -54.34
N GLY A 10 -17.22 -29.66 -54.09
CA GLY A 10 -16.78 -30.39 -52.91
C GLY A 10 -16.99 -29.52 -51.67
N ALA A 11 -17.87 -29.95 -50.77
CA ALA A 11 -18.02 -29.34 -49.45
C ALA A 11 -16.74 -29.63 -48.64
N LEU A 12 -15.83 -28.67 -48.56
CA LEU A 12 -14.73 -28.71 -47.59
C LEU A 12 -15.33 -28.56 -46.19
N ALA A 13 -15.35 -29.65 -45.43
CA ALA A 13 -15.61 -29.60 -44.00
C ALA A 13 -14.54 -28.73 -43.33
N ALA A 14 -14.96 -27.67 -42.65
CA ALA A 14 -14.07 -26.84 -41.85
C ALA A 14 -13.42 -27.72 -40.76
N PRO A 15 -12.10 -27.61 -40.52
CA PRO A 15 -11.44 -28.35 -39.46
C PRO A 15 -12.04 -27.97 -38.09
N PRO A 16 -12.14 -28.91 -37.14
CA PRO A 16 -12.61 -28.61 -35.80
C PRO A 16 -11.70 -27.55 -35.17
N ALA A 17 -12.32 -26.54 -34.53
CA ALA A 17 -11.60 -25.50 -33.82
C ALA A 17 -10.65 -26.14 -32.78
N PRO A 18 -9.41 -25.64 -32.64
CA PRO A 18 -8.49 -26.17 -31.65
C PRO A 18 -9.10 -25.98 -30.24
N PRO A 19 -8.92 -26.96 -29.33
CA PRO A 19 -9.39 -26.82 -27.97
C PRO A 19 -8.75 -25.60 -27.31
N THR A 20 -9.56 -24.77 -26.67
CA THR A 20 -9.10 -23.62 -25.88
C THR A 20 -8.06 -24.12 -24.88
N PRO A 21 -6.84 -23.58 -24.84
CA PRO A 21 -5.81 -24.05 -23.92
C PRO A 21 -6.34 -23.91 -22.49
N ALA A 22 -6.31 -25.01 -21.73
CA ALA A 22 -6.64 -24.99 -20.32
C ALA A 22 -5.76 -23.95 -19.62
N ALA A 23 -6.38 -23.05 -18.85
CA ALA A 23 -5.63 -22.05 -18.08
C ALA A 23 -4.59 -22.75 -17.20
N ALA A 24 -3.38 -22.19 -17.10
CA ALA A 24 -2.35 -22.72 -16.22
C ALA A 24 -2.90 -22.93 -14.80
N PRO A 25 -2.46 -23.97 -14.05
CA PRO A 25 -3.02 -24.30 -12.73
C PRO A 25 -3.06 -23.14 -11.72
N GLU A 26 -2.10 -22.22 -11.82
CA GLU A 26 -2.01 -20.99 -11.02
C GLU A 26 -3.09 -19.97 -11.43
N ALA A 27 -3.33 -19.78 -12.73
CA ALA A 27 -4.37 -18.88 -13.23
C ALA A 27 -5.77 -19.37 -12.84
N ALA A 28 -6.00 -20.68 -12.87
CA ALA A 28 -7.23 -21.28 -12.38
C ALA A 28 -7.39 -21.09 -10.86
N TYR A 29 -6.30 -21.14 -10.09
CA TYR A 29 -6.36 -20.88 -8.65
C TYR A 29 -6.68 -19.42 -8.34
N ALA A 30 -6.02 -18.49 -9.03
CA ALA A 30 -6.27 -17.06 -8.90
C ALA A 30 -7.73 -16.74 -9.22
N ALA A 31 -8.30 -17.33 -10.28
CA ALA A 31 -9.71 -17.16 -10.62
C ALA A 31 -10.64 -17.65 -9.49
N ALA A 32 -10.39 -18.83 -8.93
CA ALA A 32 -11.17 -19.36 -7.80
C ALA A 32 -11.01 -18.55 -6.50
N LEU A 33 -9.89 -17.85 -6.31
CA LEU A 33 -9.72 -16.91 -5.20
C LEU A 33 -10.54 -15.63 -5.41
N ILE A 34 -10.57 -15.11 -6.64
CA ILE A 34 -11.33 -13.92 -7.01
C ILE A 34 -12.83 -14.18 -6.84
N GLU A 35 -13.34 -15.30 -7.37
CA GLU A 35 -14.75 -15.68 -7.22
C GLU A 35 -15.17 -15.79 -5.75
N ARG A 36 -14.31 -16.39 -4.90
CA ARG A 36 -14.55 -16.45 -3.45
C ARG A 36 -14.56 -15.07 -2.80
N ALA A 37 -13.68 -14.17 -3.23
CA ALA A 37 -13.62 -12.82 -2.70
C ALA A 37 -14.85 -11.99 -3.09
N GLU A 38 -15.32 -12.13 -4.33
CA GLU A 38 -16.56 -11.51 -4.83
C GLU A 38 -17.78 -12.04 -4.06
N GLY A 39 -17.90 -13.37 -3.92
CA GLY A 39 -19.00 -14.00 -3.17
C GLY A 39 -19.02 -13.62 -1.68
N ALA A 40 -17.88 -13.24 -1.11
CA ALA A 40 -17.76 -12.77 0.27
C ALA A 40 -17.83 -11.23 0.40
N GLY A 41 -18.01 -10.49 -0.70
CA GLY A 41 -18.10 -9.02 -0.69
C GLY A 41 -16.83 -8.32 -0.21
N LEU A 42 -15.64 -8.92 -0.42
CA LEU A 42 -14.39 -8.42 0.17
C LEU A 42 -13.96 -7.06 -0.38
N ALA A 43 -14.34 -6.71 -1.61
CA ALA A 43 -14.00 -5.43 -2.21
C ALA A 43 -14.73 -4.24 -1.56
N ASP A 44 -15.83 -4.49 -0.85
CA ASP A 44 -16.60 -3.49 -0.11
C ASP A 44 -16.31 -3.56 1.41
N ASP A 45 -15.38 -4.43 1.84
CA ASP A 45 -15.02 -4.56 3.26
C ASP A 45 -14.28 -3.28 3.73
N PRO A 46 -14.68 -2.68 4.87
CA PRO A 46 -14.04 -1.46 5.39
C PRO A 46 -12.53 -1.60 5.62
N GLN A 47 -12.03 -2.80 5.93
CA GLN A 47 -10.59 -3.04 6.09
C GLN A 47 -9.86 -3.02 4.76
N TRP A 48 -10.47 -3.52 3.69
CA TRP A 48 -9.92 -3.41 2.33
C TRP A 48 -9.82 -1.94 1.93
N TRP A 49 -10.87 -1.18 2.21
CA TRP A 49 -10.90 0.26 1.97
C TRP A 49 -9.84 1.02 2.75
N ALA A 50 -9.65 0.70 4.03
CA ALA A 50 -8.60 1.30 4.83
C ALA A 50 -7.19 0.99 4.29
N LEU A 51 -6.91 -0.25 3.89
CA LEU A 51 -5.61 -0.65 3.32
C LEU A 51 -5.28 0.05 1.99
N LEU A 52 -6.30 0.55 1.29
CA LEU A 52 -6.18 1.24 0.02
C LEU A 52 -6.52 2.72 0.11
N HIS A 53 -6.80 3.25 1.30
CA HIS A 53 -7.20 4.64 1.50
C HIS A 53 -8.40 5.06 0.62
N TYR A 54 -9.40 4.17 0.45
CA TYR A 54 -10.63 4.55 -0.25
C TYR A 54 -11.52 5.45 0.61
N ARG A 55 -12.09 6.46 -0.05
CA ARG A 55 -13.16 7.33 0.44
C ARG A 55 -14.36 7.23 -0.48
N GLN A 56 -15.53 7.56 0.07
CA GLN A 56 -16.74 7.76 -0.73
C GLN A 56 -16.70 9.17 -1.33
N GLY A 57 -16.51 9.27 -2.64
CA GLY A 57 -16.63 10.51 -3.38
C GLY A 57 -18.04 10.71 -3.96
N THR A 58 -18.27 11.87 -4.57
CA THR A 58 -19.54 12.21 -5.23
C THR A 58 -19.85 11.33 -6.45
N PHE A 59 -18.83 10.79 -7.10
CA PHE A 59 -18.94 9.95 -8.30
C PHE A 59 -18.63 8.47 -8.05
N GLY A 60 -18.57 8.06 -6.77
CA GLY A 60 -18.19 6.71 -6.35
C GLY A 60 -16.92 6.69 -5.51
N PRO A 61 -16.40 5.49 -5.20
CA PRO A 61 -15.17 5.35 -4.44
C PRO A 61 -13.98 5.96 -5.18
N TYR A 62 -13.09 6.60 -4.44
CA TYR A 62 -11.77 7.00 -4.92
C TYR A 62 -10.75 6.80 -3.80
N SER A 63 -9.52 6.48 -4.15
CA SER A 63 -8.41 6.39 -3.20
C SER A 63 -7.67 7.72 -3.12
N GLU A 64 -7.26 8.07 -1.91
CA GLU A 64 -6.36 9.21 -1.63
C GLU A 64 -4.89 8.88 -2.02
N ALA A 65 -4.55 7.62 -2.31
CA ALA A 65 -3.19 7.24 -2.68
C ALA A 65 -2.92 7.46 -4.18
N ASP A 66 -1.89 8.23 -4.51
CA ASP A 66 -1.54 8.63 -5.89
C ASP A 66 -0.26 7.98 -6.43
N GLY A 67 0.47 7.28 -5.55
CA GLY A 67 1.77 6.70 -5.88
C GLY A 67 1.72 5.67 -7.02
N ARG A 68 2.59 5.88 -8.01
CA ARG A 68 2.76 4.92 -9.11
C ARG A 68 3.21 3.56 -8.58
N GLY A 69 2.37 2.55 -8.79
CA GLY A 69 2.62 1.17 -8.35
C GLY A 69 1.98 0.79 -7.02
N PHE A 70 1.19 1.68 -6.40
CA PHE A 70 0.34 1.33 -5.25
C PHE A 70 -0.84 0.44 -5.64
N PHE A 71 -1.38 0.63 -6.85
CA PHE A 71 -2.44 -0.18 -7.46
C PHE A 71 -1.89 -1.16 -8.49
N PHE A 72 -2.50 -2.34 -8.56
CA PHE A 72 -2.25 -3.32 -9.61
C PHE A 72 -3.18 -3.18 -10.81
N ALA A 73 -4.42 -2.72 -10.59
CA ALA A 73 -5.37 -2.41 -11.65
C ALA A 73 -5.15 -0.99 -12.19
N ALA A 74 -5.35 -0.80 -13.50
CA ALA A 74 -5.23 0.52 -14.13
C ALA A 74 -6.21 1.54 -13.52
N GLU A 75 -7.45 1.13 -13.30
CA GLU A 75 -8.49 1.91 -12.62
C GLU A 75 -8.60 1.56 -11.13
N GLY A 76 -7.55 0.95 -10.55
CA GLY A 76 -7.58 0.49 -9.16
C GLY A 76 -7.98 1.60 -8.21
N HIS A 77 -7.40 2.79 -8.35
CA HIS A 77 -7.73 3.97 -7.54
C HIS A 77 -9.21 4.39 -7.49
N ARG A 78 -10.08 3.89 -8.39
CA ARG A 78 -11.54 4.17 -8.40
C ARG A 78 -12.41 2.91 -8.37
N ASP A 79 -11.80 1.73 -8.47
CA ASP A 79 -12.51 0.47 -8.56
C ASP A 79 -11.91 -0.54 -7.55
N PRO A 80 -12.47 -0.59 -6.32
CA PRO A 80 -12.05 -1.53 -5.29
C PRO A 80 -12.14 -3.00 -5.72
N HIS A 81 -13.09 -3.33 -6.62
CA HIS A 81 -13.31 -4.69 -7.12
C HIS A 81 -12.23 -5.07 -8.12
N ALA A 82 -11.95 -4.19 -9.09
CA ALA A 82 -10.87 -4.39 -10.04
C ALA A 82 -9.50 -4.49 -9.34
N GLU A 83 -9.24 -3.64 -8.34
CA GLU A 83 -7.99 -3.67 -7.58
C GLU A 83 -7.85 -4.96 -6.76
N LEU A 84 -8.92 -5.44 -6.13
CA LEU A 84 -8.89 -6.70 -5.39
C LEU A 84 -8.55 -7.87 -6.32
N ALA A 85 -9.22 -7.94 -7.46
CA ALA A 85 -8.97 -8.98 -8.44
C ALA A 85 -7.54 -8.90 -9.01
N ALA A 86 -7.05 -7.69 -9.31
CA ALA A 86 -5.69 -7.47 -9.79
C ALA A 86 -4.63 -7.80 -8.73
N THR A 87 -4.89 -7.47 -7.45
CA THR A 87 -4.05 -7.86 -6.32
C THR A 87 -3.91 -9.37 -6.24
N LEU A 88 -5.03 -10.10 -6.25
CA LEU A 88 -5.02 -11.57 -6.20
C LEU A 88 -4.25 -12.19 -7.36
N ARG A 89 -4.37 -11.67 -8.58
CA ARG A 89 -3.55 -12.10 -9.73
C ARG A 89 -2.07 -11.77 -9.53
N ALA A 90 -1.76 -10.58 -9.01
CA ALA A 90 -0.38 -10.14 -8.81
C ALA A 90 0.38 -11.01 -7.80
N LEU A 91 -0.29 -11.61 -6.81
CA LEU A 91 0.34 -12.51 -5.84
C LEU A 91 0.99 -13.75 -6.48
N PHE A 92 0.60 -14.11 -7.71
CA PHE A 92 1.14 -15.24 -8.49
C PHE A 92 2.26 -14.83 -9.46
N ARG A 93 2.76 -13.60 -9.39
CA ARG A 93 3.94 -13.22 -10.20
C ARG A 93 5.14 -14.11 -9.80
N PRO A 94 6.06 -14.39 -10.73
CA PRO A 94 7.25 -15.17 -10.40
C PRO A 94 8.06 -14.55 -9.26
N ALA A 95 8.74 -15.40 -8.49
CA ALA A 95 9.69 -14.96 -7.48
C ALA A 95 10.76 -14.04 -8.11
N VAL A 96 11.11 -12.97 -7.40
CA VAL A 96 12.14 -12.04 -7.86
C VAL A 96 13.51 -12.51 -7.37
N ALA A 97 14.53 -12.39 -8.23
CA ALA A 97 15.90 -12.70 -7.85
C ALA A 97 16.36 -11.83 -6.67
N PRO A 98 17.18 -12.38 -5.75
CA PRO A 98 17.71 -11.60 -4.64
C PRO A 98 18.58 -10.43 -5.15
N PRO A 99 18.58 -9.29 -4.43
CA PRO A 99 19.44 -8.16 -4.79
C PRO A 99 20.93 -8.54 -4.70
N ARG A 100 21.76 -7.83 -5.47
CA ARG A 100 23.22 -8.00 -5.45
C ARG A 100 23.81 -7.69 -4.06
N ASP A 101 23.29 -6.66 -3.41
CA ASP A 101 23.59 -6.36 -2.01
C ASP A 101 22.49 -6.98 -1.13
N PRO A 102 22.80 -7.97 -0.28
CA PRO A 102 21.84 -8.59 0.62
C PRO A 102 21.19 -7.62 1.63
N GLN A 103 21.85 -6.49 1.93
CA GLN A 103 21.37 -5.50 2.89
C GLN A 103 20.48 -4.44 2.26
N ALA A 104 20.60 -4.21 0.95
CA ALA A 104 19.77 -3.26 0.23
C ALA A 104 18.29 -3.71 0.21
N ILE A 105 17.38 -2.74 0.31
CA ILE A 105 15.95 -2.93 0.01
C ILE A 105 15.77 -2.53 -1.45
N PRO A 106 15.39 -3.46 -2.35
CA PRO A 106 15.18 -3.14 -3.75
C PRO A 106 14.05 -2.11 -3.92
N PRO A 107 14.05 -1.31 -5.00
CA PRO A 107 12.91 -0.47 -5.35
C PRO A 107 11.61 -1.27 -5.43
N PRO A 108 10.43 -0.69 -5.13
CA PRO A 108 9.15 -1.39 -5.15
C PRO A 108 8.86 -2.20 -6.42
N ALA A 109 9.21 -1.65 -7.59
CA ALA A 109 9.04 -2.32 -8.89
C ALA A 109 9.86 -3.62 -9.05
N GLN A 110 10.88 -3.82 -8.22
CA GLN A 110 11.75 -5.01 -8.20
C GLN A 110 11.47 -5.91 -6.98
N ARG A 111 10.40 -5.67 -6.24
CA ARG A 111 9.99 -6.53 -5.12
C ARG A 111 8.78 -7.36 -5.53
N HIS A 112 8.69 -8.57 -4.98
CA HIS A 112 7.50 -9.39 -5.17
C HIS A 112 6.26 -8.70 -4.55
N PRO A 113 5.06 -8.80 -5.13
CA PRO A 113 3.83 -8.21 -4.57
C PRO A 113 3.56 -8.53 -3.11
N GLN A 114 3.79 -9.78 -2.67
CA GLN A 114 3.71 -10.17 -1.25
C GLN A 114 4.64 -9.35 -0.33
N CYS A 115 5.77 -8.87 -0.85
CA CYS A 115 6.75 -8.07 -0.11
C CYS A 115 6.52 -6.57 -0.23
N ASN A 116 5.82 -6.10 -1.27
CA ASN A 116 5.35 -4.72 -1.34
C ASN A 116 4.16 -4.50 -0.42
N PHE A 117 3.24 -5.48 -0.39
CA PHE A 117 1.97 -5.38 0.31
C PHE A 117 1.76 -6.51 1.33
N PRO A 118 2.59 -6.61 2.39
CA PRO A 118 2.46 -7.65 3.40
C PRO A 118 1.16 -7.56 4.22
N ALA A 119 0.61 -6.37 4.44
CA ALA A 119 -0.66 -6.21 5.16
C ALA A 119 -1.84 -6.66 4.29
N ARG A 120 -1.87 -6.26 3.01
CA ARG A 120 -2.89 -6.74 2.05
C ARG A 120 -2.81 -8.25 1.89
N PHE A 121 -1.60 -8.81 1.74
CA PHE A 121 -1.39 -10.25 1.64
C PHE A 121 -1.90 -10.99 2.88
N ALA A 122 -1.53 -10.52 4.09
CA ALA A 122 -1.95 -11.13 5.34
C ALA A 122 -3.48 -11.08 5.52
N TRP A 123 -4.10 -9.95 5.17
CA TRP A 123 -5.55 -9.78 5.24
C TRP A 123 -6.28 -10.70 4.26
N LEU A 124 -5.88 -10.72 2.98
CA LEU A 124 -6.48 -11.60 1.97
C LEU A 124 -6.31 -13.08 2.34
N ASN A 125 -5.13 -13.47 2.84
CA ASN A 125 -4.89 -14.84 3.28
C ASN A 125 -5.79 -15.22 4.47
N ALA A 126 -6.02 -14.30 5.42
CA ALA A 126 -6.91 -14.53 6.55
C ALA A 126 -8.38 -14.69 6.11
N ARG A 127 -8.81 -13.97 5.07
CA ARG A 127 -10.19 -14.04 4.54
C ARG A 127 -10.42 -15.23 3.61
N LEU A 128 -9.43 -15.61 2.81
CA LEU A 128 -9.59 -16.58 1.72
C LEU A 128 -8.92 -17.94 1.97
N GLY A 129 -8.05 -18.04 2.99
CA GLY A 129 -7.33 -19.27 3.35
C GLY A 129 -6.49 -19.80 2.19
N PHE A 130 -5.38 -19.12 1.86
CA PHE A 130 -4.55 -19.55 0.73
C PHE A 130 -3.89 -20.91 1.01
N ASP A 131 -4.02 -21.83 0.05
CA ASP A 131 -3.24 -23.05 -0.01
C ASP A 131 -1.74 -22.75 -0.23
N PRO A 132 -0.86 -23.05 0.74
CA PRO A 132 0.58 -22.78 0.62
C PRO A 132 1.29 -23.56 -0.48
N ALA A 133 0.73 -24.70 -0.93
CA ALA A 133 1.29 -25.47 -2.03
C ALA A 133 1.03 -24.82 -3.39
N ARG A 134 -0.03 -24.02 -3.51
CA ARG A 134 -0.44 -23.34 -4.75
C ARG A 134 -0.04 -21.87 -4.77
N LEU A 135 0.09 -21.25 -3.61
CA LEU A 135 0.56 -19.88 -3.44
C LEU A 135 1.60 -19.85 -2.30
N PRO A 136 2.86 -20.23 -2.59
CA PRO A 136 3.90 -20.24 -1.58
C PRO A 136 4.22 -18.82 -1.10
N ARG A 137 4.54 -18.71 0.19
CA ARG A 137 5.02 -17.46 0.78
C ARG A 137 6.39 -17.11 0.21
N GLN A 138 6.53 -15.87 -0.24
CA GLN A 138 7.79 -15.35 -0.72
C GLN A 138 8.66 -14.85 0.44
N PRO A 139 9.97 -15.08 0.42
CA PRO A 139 10.87 -14.49 1.40
C PRO A 139 10.95 -12.98 1.17
N CYS A 140 10.71 -12.18 2.22
CA CYS A 140 10.71 -10.73 2.15
C CYS A 140 11.79 -10.13 3.08
N PRO A 141 13.09 -10.46 2.87
CA PRO A 141 14.15 -10.14 3.82
C PRO A 141 14.31 -8.64 4.08
N GLY A 142 14.01 -7.78 3.10
CA GLY A 142 14.01 -6.33 3.29
C GLY A 142 12.92 -5.87 4.27
N TYR A 143 11.70 -6.38 4.11
CA TYR A 143 10.59 -6.11 5.03
C TYR A 143 10.87 -6.68 6.43
N ASP A 144 11.34 -7.93 6.49
CA ASP A 144 11.62 -8.60 7.76
C ASP A 144 12.69 -7.85 8.56
N ARG A 145 13.80 -7.43 7.92
CA ARG A 145 14.83 -6.60 8.56
C ARG A 145 14.27 -5.27 9.03
N TRP A 146 13.51 -4.57 8.18
CA TRP A 146 12.91 -3.29 8.55
C TRP A 146 11.99 -3.44 9.77
N ARG A 147 11.07 -4.41 9.75
CA ARG A 147 10.17 -4.72 10.86
C ARG A 147 10.94 -5.08 12.14
N HIS A 148 11.98 -5.91 12.03
CA HIS A 148 12.82 -6.26 13.17
C HIS A 148 13.58 -5.07 13.75
N ALA A 149 14.09 -4.17 12.90
CA ALA A 149 14.78 -2.96 13.34
C ALA A 149 13.86 -2.00 14.09
N LEU A 150 12.57 -1.94 13.70
CA LEU A 150 11.57 -1.19 14.47
C LEU A 150 11.36 -1.78 15.85
N GLY A 151 11.31 -3.12 15.97
CA GLY A 151 11.16 -3.79 17.26
C GLY A 151 9.90 -3.37 18.02
N ALA A 152 8.83 -3.06 17.28
CA ALA A 152 7.62 -2.46 17.84
C ALA A 152 6.88 -3.43 18.77
N THR A 153 6.63 -2.98 20.00
CA THR A 153 5.86 -3.71 21.03
C THR A 153 4.63 -2.93 21.51
N GLY A 154 4.48 -1.70 21.04
CA GLY A 154 3.32 -0.84 21.26
C GLY A 154 3.33 0.31 20.25
N ALA A 155 2.24 1.07 20.24
CA ALA A 155 2.14 2.30 19.47
C ALA A 155 1.55 3.41 20.35
N THR A 156 2.07 4.61 20.19
CA THR A 156 1.62 5.81 20.89
C THR A 156 1.27 6.86 19.85
N LEU A 157 0.06 7.42 19.92
CA LEU A 157 -0.32 8.58 19.14
C LEU A 157 0.32 9.81 19.77
N VAL A 158 1.06 10.58 18.97
CA VAL A 158 1.73 11.80 19.40
C VAL A 158 1.16 12.97 18.63
N PHE A 159 0.75 14.01 19.35
CA PHE A 159 0.31 15.28 18.78
C PHE A 159 1.25 16.40 19.25
N ALA A 160 1.87 17.08 18.30
CA ALA A 160 2.60 18.32 18.53
C ALA A 160 1.65 19.51 18.36
N ASP A 161 1.60 20.40 19.36
CA ASP A 161 0.69 21.56 19.42
C ASP A 161 0.88 22.58 18.27
N ALA A 162 -0.01 23.55 18.10
CA ALA A 162 0.13 24.52 17.00
C ALA A 162 1.34 25.45 17.17
N TYR A 163 2.17 25.60 16.12
CA TYR A 163 3.27 26.56 16.08
C TYR A 163 3.01 27.69 15.09
N LEU A 164 2.57 28.83 15.62
CA LEU A 164 2.10 29.98 14.85
C LEU A 164 3.19 30.68 14.03
N ASN A 165 4.47 30.46 14.36
CA ASN A 165 5.60 31.10 13.67
C ASN A 165 5.99 30.38 12.36
N SER A 166 5.34 29.25 12.04
CA SER A 166 5.53 28.53 10.78
C SER A 166 4.18 28.13 10.20
N PRO A 167 3.82 28.58 8.98
CA PRO A 167 2.57 28.17 8.32
C PRO A 167 2.42 26.65 8.18
N ALA A 168 3.53 25.93 8.04
CA ALA A 168 3.58 24.47 7.95
C ALA A 168 3.16 23.74 9.23
N SER A 169 3.39 24.39 10.39
CA SER A 169 3.21 23.80 11.72
C SER A 169 2.02 24.42 12.48
N MET A 170 1.28 25.33 11.83
CA MET A 170 0.25 26.16 12.44
C MET A 170 -0.97 25.36 12.92
N TYR A 171 -1.23 24.18 12.35
CA TYR A 171 -2.38 23.34 12.71
C TYR A 171 -2.02 22.18 13.66
N GLY A 172 -0.79 22.15 14.15
CA GLY A 172 -0.29 21.01 14.89
C GLY A 172 0.20 19.90 13.95
N HIS A 173 0.72 18.82 14.52
CA HIS A 173 1.13 17.66 13.73
C HIS A 173 0.88 16.36 14.50
N THR A 174 0.21 15.41 13.84
CA THR A 174 -0.09 14.10 14.42
C THR A 174 0.79 13.04 13.78
N PHE A 175 1.40 12.20 14.61
CA PHE A 175 2.21 11.08 14.15
C PHE A 175 2.16 9.91 15.14
N LEU A 176 2.61 8.74 14.71
CA LEU A 176 2.65 7.54 15.55
C LEU A 176 4.07 7.25 15.99
N ARG A 177 4.31 7.06 17.29
CA ARG A 177 5.53 6.46 17.81
C ARG A 177 5.34 4.95 17.95
N LEU A 178 6.21 4.17 17.33
CA LEU A 178 6.31 2.72 17.49
C LEU A 178 7.27 2.42 18.64
N ASP A 179 6.70 2.05 19.78
CA ASP A 179 7.43 1.87 21.03
C ASP A 179 8.24 0.56 21.00
N GLN A 180 9.55 0.68 21.23
CA GLN A 180 10.37 -0.47 21.60
C GLN A 180 10.07 -0.85 23.06
N GLY A 181 10.17 -2.14 23.42
CA GLY A 181 9.70 -2.72 24.70
C GLY A 181 9.99 -1.91 25.97
N ARG A 182 9.26 -2.20 27.06
CA ARG A 182 9.18 -1.45 28.35
C ARG A 182 10.49 -0.93 29.00
N GLN A 183 11.66 -1.34 28.55
CA GLN A 183 12.98 -0.91 29.05
C GLN A 183 13.74 0.02 28.08
N GLY A 184 13.21 0.25 26.88
CA GLY A 184 13.80 1.14 25.89
C GLY A 184 13.44 2.61 26.16
N SER A 185 14.42 3.51 25.98
CA SER A 185 14.14 4.94 25.99
C SER A 185 13.20 5.29 24.83
N PRO A 186 12.14 6.10 25.04
CA PRO A 186 11.29 6.59 23.96
C PRO A 186 12.08 7.20 22.81
N LEU A 187 13.22 7.83 23.09
CA LEU A 187 14.10 8.44 22.08
C LEU A 187 14.72 7.45 21.09
N LEU A 188 14.82 6.17 21.47
CA LEU A 188 15.31 5.09 20.61
C LEU A 188 14.20 4.45 19.78
N SER A 189 12.94 4.83 20.02
CA SER A 189 11.79 4.37 19.23
C SER A 189 11.77 5.02 17.86
N TYR A 190 10.87 4.56 16.99
CA TYR A 190 10.67 5.12 15.66
C TYR A 190 9.34 5.86 15.59
N ALA A 191 9.30 6.96 14.83
CA ALA A 191 8.09 7.68 14.47
C ALA A 191 7.68 7.30 13.03
N VAL A 192 6.41 6.99 12.83
CA VAL A 192 5.74 6.98 11.53
C VAL A 192 5.02 8.32 11.41
N ASN A 193 5.48 9.16 10.50
CA ASN A 193 4.90 10.48 10.25
C ASN A 193 4.47 10.61 8.79
N PHE A 194 3.51 11.49 8.55
CA PHE A 194 3.13 11.96 7.22
C PHE A 194 3.74 13.35 7.02
N SER A 195 4.32 13.65 5.86
CA SER A 195 4.96 14.95 5.62
C SER A 195 4.92 15.31 4.15
N ALA A 196 4.90 16.60 3.86
CA ALA A 196 4.92 17.13 2.50
C ALA A 196 6.37 17.19 1.97
N ALA A 197 6.59 16.76 0.73
CA ALA A 197 7.87 16.90 0.02
C ALA A 197 8.07 18.35 -0.47
N ALA A 198 8.26 19.28 0.46
CA ALA A 198 8.43 20.70 0.15
C ALA A 198 9.89 21.08 -0.08
N ALA A 199 10.56 20.46 -1.05
CA ALA A 199 11.91 20.87 -1.41
C ALA A 199 11.88 22.28 -2.04
N ASN A 200 12.48 23.26 -1.35
CA ASN A 200 12.78 24.61 -1.86
C ASN A 200 11.60 25.52 -2.25
N THR A 201 10.44 25.39 -1.61
CA THR A 201 9.32 26.32 -1.80
C THR A 201 9.25 27.32 -0.66
N GLY A 202 9.76 28.53 -0.89
CA GLY A 202 9.65 29.64 0.05
C GLY A 202 8.43 30.52 -0.19
N GLY A 203 7.96 31.20 0.86
CA GLY A 203 7.03 32.32 0.76
C GLY A 203 5.59 31.96 0.34
N LEU A 204 4.93 32.89 -0.36
CA LEU A 204 3.52 32.80 -0.77
C LEU A 204 3.21 31.54 -1.59
N LEU A 205 4.18 31.00 -2.35
CA LEU A 205 4.00 29.79 -3.15
C LEU A 205 3.85 28.54 -2.28
N TYR A 206 4.54 28.47 -1.14
CA TYR A 206 4.36 27.40 -0.17
C TYR A 206 2.96 27.42 0.46
N ALA A 207 2.49 28.63 0.81
CA ALA A 207 1.14 28.83 1.32
C ALA A 207 0.09 28.46 0.25
N VAL A 208 0.22 28.95 -0.99
CA VAL A 208 -0.72 28.63 -2.07
C VAL A 208 -0.72 27.14 -2.39
N LEU A 209 0.45 26.52 -2.57
CA LEU A 209 0.53 25.09 -2.91
C LEU A 209 -0.06 24.22 -1.80
N GLY A 210 0.24 24.49 -0.53
CA GLY A 210 -0.36 23.70 0.53
C GLY A 210 -1.86 23.97 0.71
N LEU A 211 -2.38 25.16 0.37
CA LEU A 211 -3.82 25.43 0.34
C LEU A 211 -4.53 24.73 -0.85
N THR A 212 -3.79 24.40 -1.91
CA THR A 212 -4.33 23.81 -3.15
C THR A 212 -3.90 22.37 -3.42
N GLY A 213 -3.25 21.68 -2.49
CA GLY A 213 -2.85 20.26 -2.66
C GLY A 213 -1.56 20.01 -3.43
N GLY A 214 -0.76 21.04 -3.69
CA GLY A 214 0.34 20.99 -4.65
C GLY A 214 1.65 20.36 -4.15
N PHE A 215 1.62 19.63 -3.03
CA PHE A 215 2.78 18.90 -2.51
C PHE A 215 2.50 17.41 -2.47
N ASP A 216 3.51 16.60 -2.82
CA ASP A 216 3.45 15.16 -2.60
C ASP A 216 3.62 14.89 -1.10
N GLY A 217 2.56 14.38 -0.46
CA GLY A 217 2.59 13.81 0.88
C GLY A 217 3.17 12.41 0.88
N TYR A 218 3.98 12.08 1.87
CA TYR A 218 4.52 10.73 2.03
C TYR A 218 4.63 10.32 3.49
N TYR A 219 4.46 9.02 3.72
CA TYR A 219 4.75 8.42 5.02
C TYR A 219 6.23 8.10 5.12
N SER A 220 6.83 8.41 6.27
CA SER A 220 8.21 8.03 6.54
C SER A 220 8.38 7.46 7.94
N THR A 221 9.39 6.60 8.09
CA THR A 221 9.75 6.06 9.40
C THR A 221 11.11 6.60 9.80
N THR A 222 11.14 7.40 10.86
CA THR A 222 12.34 8.12 11.32
C THR A 222 12.57 7.88 12.82
N PRO A 223 13.81 7.81 13.30
CA PRO A 223 14.09 7.79 14.73
C PRO A 223 13.39 8.93 15.50
N TYR A 224 12.71 8.59 16.61
CA TYR A 224 11.85 9.50 17.37
C TYR A 224 12.61 10.69 17.95
N TYR A 225 13.88 10.52 18.34
CA TYR A 225 14.70 11.63 18.85
C TYR A 225 14.79 12.81 17.87
N MET A 226 14.74 12.55 16.55
CA MET A 226 14.76 13.62 15.55
C MET A 226 13.48 14.45 15.61
N LYS A 227 12.33 13.81 15.87
CA LYS A 227 11.03 14.50 16.01
C LYS A 227 10.93 15.28 17.32
N VAL A 228 11.50 14.75 18.40
CA VAL A 228 11.64 15.50 19.66
C VAL A 228 12.53 16.73 19.46
N GLN A 229 13.64 16.58 18.72
CA GLN A 229 14.51 17.70 18.42
C GLN A 229 13.82 18.76 17.56
N GLU A 230 13.09 18.35 16.52
CA GLU A 230 12.32 19.25 15.66
C GLU A 230 11.24 20.00 16.44
N TYR A 231 10.31 19.28 17.07
CA TYR A 231 9.12 19.91 17.66
C TYR A 231 9.40 20.51 19.04
N SER A 232 10.01 19.75 19.95
CA SER A 232 10.20 20.24 21.32
C SER A 232 11.41 21.16 21.44
N ASN A 233 12.56 20.82 20.84
CA ASN A 233 13.78 21.60 21.05
C ASN A 233 13.92 22.80 20.09
N VAL A 234 13.50 22.67 18.82
CA VAL A 234 13.62 23.75 17.83
C VAL A 234 12.36 24.62 17.83
N GLU A 235 11.17 24.01 17.78
CA GLU A 235 9.90 24.76 17.72
C GLU A 235 9.32 25.10 19.11
N SER A 236 9.89 24.57 20.22
CA SER A 236 9.41 24.80 21.60
C SER A 236 7.95 24.39 21.82
N ARG A 237 7.54 23.28 21.20
CA ARG A 237 6.17 22.75 21.20
C ARG A 237 5.95 21.69 22.27
N ASP A 238 4.75 21.68 22.85
CA ASP A 238 4.32 20.59 23.73
C ASP A 238 3.96 19.34 22.91
N LEU A 239 4.39 18.18 23.40
CA LEU A 239 4.08 16.88 22.82
C LEU A 239 3.07 16.14 23.71
N TRP A 240 1.89 15.89 23.16
CA TRP A 240 0.83 15.13 23.80
C TRP A 240 0.91 13.68 23.36
N GLU A 241 1.03 12.76 24.31
CA GLU A 241 1.18 11.34 24.05
C GLU A 241 -0.05 10.55 24.54
N TYR A 242 -0.65 9.76 23.64
CA TYR A 242 -1.73 8.84 23.97
C TYR A 242 -1.37 7.42 23.53
N ARG A 243 -1.10 6.55 24.52
CA ARG A 243 -0.73 5.16 24.25
C ARG A 243 -1.94 4.36 23.76
N LEU A 244 -1.81 3.74 22.59
CA LEU A 244 -2.87 2.93 22.00
C LEU A 244 -2.92 1.55 22.65
N ALA A 245 -4.14 1.06 22.91
CA ALA A 245 -4.39 -0.26 23.45
C ALA A 245 -4.54 -1.31 22.33
N LEU A 246 -3.51 -1.46 21.50
CA LEU A 246 -3.51 -2.41 20.38
C LEU A 246 -3.16 -3.84 20.85
N ALA A 247 -3.93 -4.82 20.38
CA ALA A 247 -3.55 -6.22 20.47
C ALA A 247 -2.30 -6.51 19.61
N PRO A 248 -1.53 -7.56 19.90
CA PRO A 248 -0.34 -7.90 19.10
C PRO A 248 -0.64 -8.03 17.59
N ALA A 249 -1.76 -8.66 17.22
CA ALA A 249 -2.14 -8.80 15.81
C ALA A 249 -2.52 -7.47 15.15
N GLU A 250 -3.02 -6.49 15.92
CA GLU A 250 -3.36 -5.16 15.41
C GLU A 250 -2.11 -4.31 15.22
N LEU A 251 -1.17 -4.36 16.18
CA LEU A 251 0.13 -3.73 16.03
C LEU A 251 0.89 -4.28 14.82
N GLU A 252 0.82 -5.59 14.60
CA GLU A 252 1.45 -6.21 13.45
C GLU A 252 0.84 -5.78 12.12
N ARG A 253 -0.49 -5.61 12.06
CA ARG A 253 -1.13 -4.99 10.88
C ARG A 253 -0.70 -3.55 10.68
N LEU A 254 -0.63 -2.76 11.74
CA LEU A 254 -0.21 -1.36 11.68
C LEU A 254 1.21 -1.24 11.11
N VAL A 255 2.15 -2.04 11.64
CA VAL A 255 3.54 -2.05 11.18
C VAL A 255 3.64 -2.56 9.73
N ALA A 256 2.92 -3.64 9.41
CA ALA A 256 2.90 -4.15 8.04
C ALA A 256 2.35 -3.12 7.05
N HIS A 257 1.32 -2.38 7.42
CA HIS A 257 0.71 -1.39 6.54
C HIS A 257 1.58 -0.13 6.42
N ALA A 258 2.24 0.32 7.49
CA ALA A 258 3.21 1.42 7.42
C ALA A 258 4.34 1.15 6.39
N TRP A 259 4.74 -0.11 6.21
CA TRP A 259 5.67 -0.50 5.16
C TRP A 259 5.09 -0.31 3.74
N GLU A 260 3.81 -0.63 3.53
CA GLU A 260 3.12 -0.43 2.24
C GLU A 260 3.08 1.05 1.88
N LEU A 261 2.76 1.89 2.88
CA LEU A 261 2.65 3.33 2.73
C LEU A 261 3.98 4.01 2.39
N GLY A 262 5.11 3.46 2.85
CA GLY A 262 6.43 3.98 2.48
C GLY A 262 6.80 3.84 1.00
N SER A 263 5.95 3.21 0.18
CA SER A 263 6.14 3.04 -1.26
C SER A 263 5.14 3.81 -2.13
N THR A 264 4.29 4.64 -1.54
CA THR A 264 3.32 5.49 -2.24
C THR A 264 3.42 6.95 -1.81
N THR A 265 2.85 7.82 -2.62
CA THR A 265 2.59 9.23 -2.32
C THR A 265 1.09 9.46 -2.24
N PHE A 266 0.72 10.58 -1.64
CA PHE A 266 -0.62 11.12 -1.51
C PHE A 266 -0.55 12.58 -1.93
N ASP A 267 -1.63 13.17 -2.43
CA ASP A 267 -1.73 14.62 -2.43
C ASP A 267 -1.65 15.16 -0.97
N TYR A 268 -1.14 16.37 -0.78
CA TYR A 268 -1.03 17.00 0.54
C TYR A 268 -1.78 18.34 0.55
N TYR A 269 -2.94 18.36 1.21
CA TYR A 269 -3.77 19.55 1.39
C TYR A 269 -3.74 20.01 2.85
N PHE A 270 -3.40 21.27 3.12
CA PHE A 270 -3.36 21.84 4.49
C PHE A 270 -4.67 21.68 5.28
N PHE A 271 -5.82 21.56 4.60
CA PHE A 271 -7.14 21.54 5.23
C PHE A 271 -7.88 20.20 5.23
N ASP A 272 -7.38 19.18 4.52
CA ASP A 272 -8.06 17.88 4.41
C ASP A 272 -7.08 16.71 4.59
N GLU A 273 -5.88 16.81 4.01
CA GLU A 273 -4.88 15.74 3.97
C GLU A 273 -3.53 16.24 4.56
N ASN A 274 -3.42 16.37 5.90
CA ASN A 274 -2.24 16.90 6.62
C ASN A 274 -1.69 16.04 7.77
#